data_AF-A0A920MXP2-F1
#
_entry.id   AF-A0A920MXP2-F1
#
_cell.length_a   1.000
_cell.length_b   1.000
_cell.length_c   1.000
_cell.angle_alpha   90.00
_cell.angle_beta   90.00
_cell.angle_gamma   90.00
#
_symmetry.space_group_name_H-M   'P 1'
#
loop_
_entity.id
_entity.type
_entity.pdbx_description
1 polymer ?
#
loop_
_entity_poly.entity_id
_entity_poly.type
_entity_poly.pdbx_seq_one_letter_code
_entity_poly.pdbx_strand_id
1 'polypeptide(L)' 'MPKGHREIYKKAVNLMTSKQMEGPFKVAEGVSGDQGRLGTGGFGPGPLMARRLVETGVPFVEGGWVAGTFHNNVFKR' A
#
# COMPACT_ATOMS: atom_id res chain seq x y z
N MET A 1 -11.76 25.61 8.67
CA MET A 1 -11.55 24.57 7.64
C MET A 1 -12.72 24.60 6.66
N PRO A 2 -12.49 24.65 5.33
CA PRO A 2 -13.58 24.64 4.35
C PRO A 2 -14.42 23.37 4.49
N LYS A 3 -15.76 23.47 4.46
CA LYS A 3 -16.73 22.37 4.72
C LYS A 3 -16.42 21.06 3.96
N GLY A 4 -15.83 21.14 2.76
CA GLY A 4 -15.46 19.97 1.96
C GLY A 4 -14.38 19.08 2.58
N HIS A 5 -13.42 19.65 3.33
CA HIS A 5 -12.33 18.85 3.90
C HIS A 5 -12.86 17.86 4.96
N ARG A 6 -13.80 18.29 5.80
CA ARG A 6 -14.36 17.46 6.87
C ARG A 6 -15.10 16.23 6.33
N GLU A 7 -15.85 16.39 5.24
CA GLU A 7 -16.58 15.28 4.61
C GLU A 7 -15.64 14.31 3.91
N ILE A 8 -14.56 14.80 3.30
CA ILE A 8 -13.52 13.94 2.71
C ILE A 8 -12.82 13.12 3.80
N TYR A 9 -12.43 13.75 4.92
CA TYR A 9 -11.86 13.04 6.06
C TYR A 9 -12.82 11.99 6.63
N LYS A 10 -14.11 12.31 6.75
CA LYS A 10 -15.11 11.36 7.23
C LYS A 10 -15.25 10.14 6.32
N LYS A 11 -15.25 10.35 5.00
CA LYS A 11 -15.27 9.25 4.01
C LYS A 11 -14.00 8.38 4.09
N ALA A 12 -12.83 9.02 4.23
CA ALA A 12 -11.56 8.30 4.39
C ALA A 12 -11.55 7.46 5.67
N VAL A 13 -11.99 8.03 6.80
CA VAL A 13 -12.10 7.30 8.08
C VAL A 13 -13.07 6.14 7.95
N ASN A 14 -14.26 6.35 7.39
CA ASN A 14 -15.25 5.28 7.19
C ASN A 14 -14.74 4.15 6.29
N LEU A 15 -13.93 4.48 5.27
CA LEU A 15 -13.29 3.49 4.42
C LEU A 15 -12.26 2.67 5.22
N MET A 16 -11.34 3.35 5.92
CA MET A 16 -10.27 2.72 6.70
C MET A 16 -10.81 1.85 7.85
N THR A 17 -11.96 2.19 8.43
CA THR A 17 -12.60 1.41 9.51
C THR A 17 -13.64 0.41 9.01
N SER A 18 -13.88 0.32 7.69
CA SER A 18 -14.82 -0.64 7.15
C SER A 18 -14.28 -2.06 7.25
N LYS A 19 -15.19 -3.02 7.48
CA LYS A 19 -14.86 -4.46 7.53
C LYS A 19 -14.17 -4.97 6.26
N GLN A 20 -14.44 -4.33 5.12
CA GLN A 20 -13.82 -4.69 3.83
C GLN A 20 -12.32 -4.37 3.78
N MET A 21 -11.85 -3.43 4.60
CA MET A 21 -10.46 -2.99 4.63
C MET A 21 -9.61 -3.69 5.70
N GLU A 22 -10.21 -4.46 6.61
CA GLU A 22 -9.48 -5.18 7.66
C GLU A 22 -8.50 -6.23 7.11
N GLY A 23 -8.90 -7.00 6.09
CA GLY A 23 -8.04 -8.01 5.46
C GLY A 23 -6.86 -7.40 4.67
N PRO A 24 -7.10 -6.39 3.81
CA PRO A 24 -6.04 -5.74 3.04
C PRO A 24 -5.01 -4.98 3.86
N PHE A 25 -5.40 -4.36 4.98
CA PHE A 25 -4.44 -3.60 5.80
C PHE A 25 -3.66 -4.44 6.81
N LYS A 26 -4.11 -5.68 7.10
CA LYS A 26 -3.37 -6.65 7.92
C LYS A 26 -2.40 -7.49 7.09
N VAL A 27 -1.63 -6.84 6.22
CA VAL A 27 -0.65 -7.46 5.30
C VAL A 27 0.38 -8.34 6.04
N ALA A 28 0.63 -8.04 7.33
CA ALA A 28 1.56 -8.77 8.18
C ALA A 28 1.03 -10.15 8.64
N GLU A 29 -0.29 -10.37 8.71
CA GLU A 29 -0.87 -11.54 9.38
C GLU A 29 -1.01 -12.79 8.51
N GLY A 30 -0.79 -12.69 7.20
CA GLY A 30 -0.85 -13.88 6.36
C GLY A 30 -0.38 -13.64 4.94
N VAL A 31 0.89 -13.96 4.67
CA VAL A 31 1.30 -15.01 3.74
C VAL A 31 2.80 -15.28 3.98
N SER A 32 3.13 -16.32 4.74
CA SER A 32 4.52 -16.73 5.00
C SER A 32 5.28 -17.14 3.72
N GLY A 33 4.56 -17.67 2.72
CA GLY A 33 5.13 -18.06 1.42
C GLY A 33 5.38 -16.91 0.44
N ASP A 34 4.49 -15.93 0.35
CA ASP A 34 4.61 -14.83 -0.62
C ASP A 34 5.53 -13.71 -0.11
N GLN A 35 5.63 -13.52 1.22
CA GLN A 35 6.65 -12.63 1.81
C GLN A 35 8.07 -13.09 1.45
N GLY A 36 8.30 -14.41 1.35
CA GLY A 36 9.59 -14.95 0.91
C GLY A 36 9.92 -14.64 -0.56
N ARG A 37 8.91 -14.46 -1.42
CA ARG A 37 9.10 -14.17 -2.86
C ARG A 37 9.24 -12.68 -3.15
N LEU A 38 8.50 -11.84 -2.42
CA LEU A 38 8.47 -10.39 -2.63
C LEU A 38 9.43 -9.63 -1.70
N GLY A 39 9.96 -10.32 -0.69
CA GLY A 39 10.84 -9.74 0.33
C GLY A 39 10.09 -8.85 1.32
N THR A 40 10.79 -8.44 2.37
CA THR A 40 10.27 -7.54 3.42
C THR A 40 10.80 -6.11 3.29
N GLY A 41 11.62 -5.83 2.27
CA GLY A 41 12.15 -4.50 1.97
C GLY A 41 11.08 -3.53 1.43
N GLY A 42 11.45 -2.30 1.12
CA GLY A 42 10.50 -1.22 0.77
C GLY A 42 9.59 -1.47 -0.45
N PHE A 43 9.85 -2.52 -1.24
CA PHE A 43 9.01 -2.93 -2.34
C PHE A 43 7.95 -4.00 -1.95
N GLY A 44 8.33 -5.04 -1.20
CA GLY A 44 7.52 -6.26 -1.04
C GLY A 44 6.15 -6.11 -0.36
N PRO A 45 5.97 -5.27 0.68
CA PRO A 45 4.67 -5.07 1.33
C PRO A 45 3.60 -4.45 0.40
N GLY A 46 4.01 -3.62 -0.57
CA GLY A 46 3.08 -2.92 -1.46
C GLY A 46 2.27 -3.88 -2.36
N PRO A 47 2.92 -4.75 -3.15
CA PRO A 47 2.23 -5.75 -3.97
C PRO A 47 1.36 -6.73 -3.17
N LEU A 48 1.77 -7.11 -1.94
CA LEU A 48 0.95 -7.95 -1.07
C LEU A 48 -0.36 -7.24 -0.67
N MET A 49 -0.28 -5.96 -0.29
CA MET A 49 -1.46 -5.14 -0.02
C MET A 49 -2.35 -5.01 -1.26
N ALA A 50 -1.75 -4.72 -2.42
CA ALA A 50 -2.47 -4.56 -3.68
C ALA A 50 -3.26 -5.82 -4.05
N ARG A 51 -2.65 -7.01 -3.89
CA ARG A 51 -3.33 -8.28 -4.11
C ARG A 51 -4.55 -8.44 -3.20
N ARG A 52 -4.41 -8.16 -1.90
CA ARG A 52 -5.54 -8.25 -0.96
C ARG A 52 -6.66 -7.28 -1.29
N LEU A 53 -6.33 -6.05 -1.71
CA LEU A 53 -7.32 -5.07 -2.16
C LEU A 53 -8.13 -5.62 -3.35
N VAL A 54 -7.46 -6.20 -4.34
CA VAL A 54 -8.13 -6.84 -5.49
C VAL A 54 -8.99 -8.03 -5.06
N GLU A 55 -8.50 -8.89 -4.16
CA GLU A 55 -9.27 -10.01 -3.58
C GLU A 55 -10.53 -9.53 -2.83
N THR A 56 -10.49 -8.35 -2.22
CA THR A 56 -11.66 -7.72 -1.55
C THR A 56 -12.61 -6.97 -2.49
N GLY A 57 -12.34 -6.97 -3.79
CA GLY A 57 -13.21 -6.39 -4.81
C GLY A 57 -12.83 -4.96 -5.23
N VAL A 58 -11.64 -4.47 -4.87
CA VAL A 58 -11.12 -3.22 -5.41
C VAL A 58 -10.76 -3.42 -6.89
N PRO A 59 -11.36 -2.66 -7.83
CA PRO A 59 -11.22 -2.94 -9.26
C PRO A 59 -9.85 -2.56 -9.84
N PHE A 60 -9.15 -1.59 -9.25
CA PHE A 60 -7.81 -1.19 -9.67
C PHE A 60 -7.01 -0.66 -8.48
N VAL A 61 -5.69 -0.89 -8.51
CA VAL A 61 -4.74 -0.38 -7.52
C VAL A 61 -3.59 0.27 -8.28
N GLU A 62 -3.31 1.54 -7.99
CA GLU A 62 -2.14 2.23 -8.52
C GLU A 62 -0.95 2.04 -7.56
N GLY A 63 0.15 1.52 -8.08
CA GLY A 63 1.39 1.34 -7.35
C GLY A 63 2.42 2.39 -7.78
N GLY A 64 2.98 3.11 -6.81
CA GLY A 64 4.14 3.99 -7.02
C GLY A 64 5.36 3.40 -6.34
N TRP A 65 6.48 3.33 -7.05
CA TRP A 65 7.78 3.06 -6.45
C TRP A 65 8.72 4.19 -6.80
N VAL A 66 9.30 4.83 -5.78
CA VAL A 66 10.36 5.81 -6.00
C VAL A 66 11.64 5.02 -6.21
N ALA A 67 12.06 4.90 -7.47
CA ALA A 67 13.40 4.44 -7.78
C ALA A 67 14.40 5.42 -7.15
N GLY A 68 15.41 4.89 -6.46
CA GLY A 68 16.50 5.69 -5.93
C GLY A 68 17.16 6.45 -7.06
N THR A 69 16.96 7.76 -7.10
CA THR A 69 17.76 8.67 -7.90
C THR A 69 19.24 8.42 -7.57
N PHE A 70 20.12 8.60 -8.56
CA PHE A 70 21.55 8.33 -8.44
C PHE A 70 22.28 9.33 -7.52
N HIS A 71 21.86 9.44 -6.27
CA HIS A 71 22.39 10.38 -5.27
C HIS A 71 23.73 9.91 -4.66
N ASN A 72 24.18 8.69 -4.99
CA ASN A 72 25.41 8.11 -4.47
C ASN A 72 26.51 8.04 -5.53
N ASN A 73 27.16 9.17 -5.82
CA ASN A 73 28.49 9.21 -6.46
C ASN A 73 28.66 8.37 -7.73
N VAL A 74 27.62 8.26 -8.56
CA VAL A 74 27.63 7.43 -9.78
C VAL A 74 28.66 7.83 -10.84
N PHE A 75 29.25 9.00 -10.72
CA PHE A 75 30.31 9.50 -11.61
C PHE A 75 31.67 9.62 -10.94
N LYS A 76 31.84 9.14 -9.69
CA LYS A 76 33.17 9.14 -9.07
C LYS A 76 34.03 8.05 -9.73
N ARG A 77 35.06 8.50 -10.44
CA ARG A 77 36.12 7.72 -11.05
C ARG A 77 37.32 7.61 -10.10
#